data_AF-A0A351IZU8-F1
#
_entry.id   AF-A0A351IZU8-F1
#
_cell.length_a   1.000
_cell.length_b   1.000
_cell.length_c   1.000
_cell.angle_alpha   90.00
_cell.angle_beta   90.00
_cell.angle_gamma   90.00
#
_symmetry.space_group_name_H-M   'P 1'
#
loop_
_entity.id
_entity.type
_entity.pdbx_description
1 polymer ?
#
loop_
_entity_poly.entity_id
_entity_poly.type
_entity_poly.pdbx_seq_one_letter_code
_entity_poly.pdbx_strand_id
1 'polypeptide(L)' 'GCFKTIQDVPTHAMTLTIPTLFSGDFLFCMVPAPTKANAVKATVLGEVEEKCPASILRRHGNAILYVDSDSGKYVL' A
#
# COMPACT_ATOMS: atom_id res chain seq x y z
N GLY A 1 -17.17 5.68 -6.28
CA GLY A 1 -16.06 5.64 -7.26
C GLY A 1 -15.78 7.04 -7.74
N CYS A 2 -14.65 7.27 -8.43
CA CYS A 2 -14.23 8.62 -8.83
C CYS A 2 -14.70 9.04 -10.24
N PHE A 3 -15.35 8.15 -10.98
CA PHE A 3 -15.80 8.37 -12.36
C PHE A 3 -17.29 8.04 -12.50
N LYS A 4 -17.95 8.64 -13.50
CA LYS A 4 -19.39 8.46 -13.73
C LYS A 4 -19.72 7.08 -14.27
N THR A 5 -18.91 6.61 -15.22
CA THR A 5 -19.03 5.28 -15.81
C THR A 5 -17.68 4.56 -15.81
N ILE A 6 -17.69 3.25 -16.00
CA ILE A 6 -16.44 2.46 -16.07
C ILE A 6 -15.63 2.82 -17.33
N GLN A 7 -16.32 3.21 -18.42
CA GLN A 7 -15.71 3.64 -19.67
C GLN A 7 -14.91 4.93 -19.51
N ASP A 8 -15.20 5.73 -18.49
CA ASP A 8 -14.47 6.98 -18.21
C ASP A 8 -13.16 6.74 -17.44
N VAL A 9 -12.87 5.52 -16.97
CA VAL A 9 -11.64 5.22 -16.22
C VAL A 9 -10.45 5.09 -17.19
N PRO A 10 -9.37 5.88 -17.03
CA PRO A 10 -8.19 5.77 -17.89
C PRO A 10 -7.56 4.38 -17.79
N THR A 11 -7.15 3.83 -18.94
CA THR A 11 -6.52 2.50 -19.01
C THR A 11 -5.02 2.52 -18.73
N HIS A 12 -4.41 3.71 -18.69
CA HIS A 12 -2.98 3.91 -18.48
C HIS A 12 -2.73 5.01 -17.46
N ALA A 13 -1.61 4.90 -16.75
CA ALA A 13 -1.14 5.90 -15.80
C ALA A 13 0.39 5.99 -15.87
N MET A 14 0.91 7.15 -15.50
CA MET A 14 2.33 7.32 -15.21
C MET A 14 2.54 7.15 -13.71
N THR A 15 3.54 6.35 -13.32
CA THR A 15 3.86 6.07 -11.92
C THR A 15 5.37 6.12 -11.71
N LEU A 16 5.77 6.40 -10.47
CA LEU A 16 7.12 6.08 -10.03
C LEU A 16 7.31 4.55 -10.00
N THR A 17 8.53 4.12 -10.25
CA THR A 17 8.92 2.72 -10.06
C THR A 17 9.17 2.46 -8.57
N ILE A 18 9.19 1.18 -8.17
CA ILE A 18 9.47 0.80 -6.78
C ILE A 18 10.83 1.34 -6.28
N PRO A 19 11.95 1.22 -7.03
CA PRO A 19 13.22 1.80 -6.57
C PRO A 19 13.16 3.31 -6.33
N THR A 20 12.47 4.06 -7.20
CA THR A 20 12.34 5.52 -7.04
C THR A 20 11.43 5.90 -5.87
N LEU A 21 10.35 5.16 -5.63
CA LEU A 21 9.50 5.39 -4.46
C LEU A 21 10.24 5.03 -3.16
N PHE A 22 11.00 3.92 -3.18
CA PHE A 22 11.73 3.39 -2.03
C PHE A 22 12.96 4.21 -1.66
N SER A 23 13.46 5.09 -2.54
CA SER A 23 14.61 5.96 -2.24
C SER A 23 14.26 7.18 -1.39
N GLY A 24 12.99 7.37 -1.01
CA GLY A 24 12.59 8.49 -0.15
C GLY A 24 13.05 8.29 1.29
N ASP A 25 13.62 9.32 1.91
CA ASP A 25 14.18 9.23 3.27
C ASP A 25 13.16 8.79 4.34
N PHE A 26 11.89 9.15 4.16
CA PHE A 26 10.76 8.79 5.02
C PHE A 26 9.53 8.45 4.18
N LEU A 27 8.92 7.30 4.46
CA LEU A 27 7.73 6.82 3.75
C LEU A 27 6.54 6.76 4.71
N PHE A 28 5.56 7.63 4.49
CA PHE A 28 4.32 7.69 5.28
C PHE A 28 3.20 7.01 4.49
N CYS A 29 2.74 5.85 4.96
CA CYS A 29 1.76 5.03 4.25
C CYS A 29 0.43 5.01 5.00
N MET A 30 -0.57 5.76 4.52
CA MET A 30 -1.89 5.87 5.15
C MET A 30 -2.87 4.87 4.53
N VAL A 31 -3.45 3.98 5.34
CA VAL A 31 -4.29 2.87 4.86
C VAL A 31 -5.55 2.69 5.71
N PRO A 32 -6.50 3.65 5.72
CA PRO A 32 -7.75 3.50 6.48
C PRO A 32 -8.74 2.55 5.80
N ALA A 33 -9.78 2.19 6.55
CA ALA A 33 -10.99 1.45 6.14
C ALA A 33 -10.84 -0.09 6.02
N PRO A 34 -11.93 -0.84 6.33
CA PRO A 34 -11.90 -2.31 6.43
C PRO A 34 -11.57 -3.03 5.12
N THR A 35 -11.84 -2.40 3.97
CA THR A 35 -11.57 -2.98 2.64
C THR A 35 -10.07 -3.21 2.39
N LYS A 36 -9.20 -2.60 3.21
CA LYS A 36 -7.74 -2.70 3.10
C LYS A 36 -7.11 -3.70 4.07
N ALA A 37 -7.89 -4.32 4.96
CA ALA A 37 -7.35 -5.16 6.04
C ALA A 37 -6.48 -6.33 5.57
N ASN A 38 -6.89 -7.01 4.49
CA ASN A 38 -6.10 -8.11 3.93
C ASN A 38 -4.78 -7.60 3.31
N ALA A 39 -4.78 -6.42 2.70
CA ALA A 39 -3.57 -5.82 2.14
C ALA A 39 -2.59 -5.42 3.25
N VAL A 40 -3.09 -4.86 4.36
CA VAL A 40 -2.29 -4.57 5.55
C VAL A 40 -1.66 -5.84 6.12
N LYS A 41 -2.46 -6.90 6.32
CA LYS A 41 -1.97 -8.21 6.77
C LYS A 41 -0.86 -8.74 5.87
N ALA A 42 -1.07 -8.74 4.56
CA ALA A 42 -0.09 -9.22 3.59
C ALA A 42 1.19 -8.36 3.58
N THR A 43 1.06 -7.05 3.74
CA THR A 43 2.20 -6.11 3.80
C THR A 43 3.08 -6.36 5.01
N VAL A 44 2.46 -6.58 6.18
CA VAL A 44 3.19 -6.71 7.46
C VAL A 44 3.68 -8.14 7.70
N LEU A 45 2.82 -9.14 7.48
CA LEU A 45 3.08 -10.53 7.87
C LEU A 45 3.46 -11.45 6.70
N GLY A 46 3.21 -11.04 5.46
CA GLY A 46 3.50 -11.84 4.27
C GLY A 46 4.99 -11.93 3.93
N GLU A 47 5.31 -12.69 2.89
CA GLU A 47 6.65 -12.70 2.30
C GLU A 47 6.94 -11.38 1.58
N VAL A 48 8.21 -11.00 1.52
CA VAL A 48 8.64 -9.82 0.75
C VAL A 48 8.81 -10.23 -0.70
N GLU A 49 7.76 -10.05 -1.50
CA GLU A 49 7.66 -10.48 -2.90
C GLU A 49 6.84 -9.54 -3.78
N GLU A 50 7.01 -9.64 -5.10
CA GLU A 50 6.37 -8.76 -6.10
C GLU A 50 4.84 -8.91 -6.15
N LYS A 51 4.29 -10.05 -5.71
CA LYS A 51 2.84 -10.27 -5.62
C LYS A 51 2.17 -9.32 -4.62
N CYS A 52 2.92 -8.86 -3.62
CA CYS A 52 2.50 -7.81 -2.69
C CYS A 52 3.55 -6.69 -2.72
N PRO A 53 3.46 -5.71 -3.65
CA PRO A 53 4.49 -4.68 -3.80
C PRO A 53 4.81 -3.91 -2.51
N ALA A 54 3.80 -3.66 -1.67
CA ALA A 54 3.96 -2.96 -0.40
C ALA A 54 4.82 -3.72 0.62
N SER A 55 4.99 -5.03 0.48
CA SER A 55 5.83 -5.85 1.38
C SER A 55 7.29 -5.39 1.42
N ILE A 56 7.78 -4.74 0.36
CA ILE A 56 9.15 -4.18 0.31
C ILE A 56 9.37 -3.12 1.38
N LEU A 57 8.33 -2.40 1.82
CA LEU A 57 8.42 -1.35 2.82
C LEU A 57 9.01 -1.85 4.14
N ARG A 58 8.87 -3.14 4.46
CA ARG A 58 9.50 -3.76 5.63
C ARG A 58 11.02 -3.73 5.61
N ARG A 59 11.65 -3.50 4.45
CA ARG A 59 13.09 -3.35 4.31
C ARG A 59 13.55 -1.89 4.42
N HIS A 60 12.62 -0.93 4.50
CA HIS A 60 12.94 0.48 4.61
C HIS A 60 13.07 0.88 6.07
N GLY A 61 14.17 1.53 6.45
CA GLY A 61 14.42 1.93 7.85
C GLY A 61 13.42 2.95 8.40
N ASN A 62 12.79 3.73 7.52
CA ASN A 62 11.90 4.84 7.88
C ASN A 62 10.53 4.75 7.18
N ALA A 63 10.01 3.54 6.95
CA ALA A 63 8.63 3.37 6.46
C ALA A 63 7.67 3.16 7.62
N ILE A 64 6.63 3.99 7.70
CA ILE A 64 5.61 3.93 8.74
C ILE A 64 4.24 3.71 8.11
N LEU A 65 3.57 2.64 8.52
CA LEU A 65 2.23 2.29 8.10
C LEU A 65 1.21 2.79 9.14
N TYR A 66 0.36 3.74 8.74
CA TYR A 66 -0.72 4.29 9.54
C TYR A 66 -2.02 3.60 9.19
N VAL A 67 -2.54 2.83 10.14
CA VAL A 67 -3.77 2.05 10.02
C VAL A 67 -4.75 2.43 11.12
N ASP A 68 -6.05 2.36 10.83
CA ASP A 68 -7.11 2.39 11.83
C ASP A 68 -7.42 0.97 12.34
N SER A 69 -8.33 0.83 13.31
CA SER A 69 -8.72 -0.48 13.85
C SER A 69 -9.30 -1.42 12.78
N ASP A 70 -9.98 -0.86 11.78
CA ASP A 70 -10.67 -1.65 10.75
C ASP A 70 -9.70 -2.27 9.74
N SER A 71 -8.78 -1.45 9.24
CA SER A 71 -7.69 -1.84 8.34
C SER A 71 -6.59 -2.61 9.07
N GLY A 72 -6.36 -2.31 10.35
CA GLY A 72 -5.36 -2.96 11.19
C GLY A 72 -5.81 -4.25 11.87
N LYS A 73 -7.08 -4.67 11.72
CA LYS A 73 -7.71 -5.76 12.51
C LYS A 73 -7.01 -7.14 12.54
N TYR A 74 -5.98 -7.35 11.72
CA TYR A 74 -5.20 -8.60 11.67
C TYR A 74 -3.75 -8.44 12.15
N VAL A 75 -3.34 -7.22 12.50
CA VAL A 75 -1.96 -6.85 12.87
C VAL A 75 -1.88 -5.99 14.13
N LEU A 76 -2.99 -5.39 14.54
CA LEU A 76 -3.23 -4.76 15.84
C LEU A 76 -3.93 -5.78 16.76
#